data_AF-A0A7K3RB29-F1
#
_entry.id   AF-A0A7K3RB29-F1
#
_cell.length_a   1.000
_cell.length_b   1.000
_cell.length_c   1.000
_cell.angle_alpha   90.00
_cell.angle_beta   90.00
_cell.angle_gamma   90.00
#
_symmetry.space_group_name_H-M   'P 1'
#
loop_
_entity.id
_entity.type
_entity.pdbx_description
1 polymer ?
#
loop_
_entity_poly.entity_id
_entity_poly.type
_entity_poly.pdbx_seq_one_letter_code
_entity_poly.pdbx_strand_id
1 'polypeptide(L)' 'GGHDAAAATRALRRSARRISGSLHTFRAALDPLWADQLRAELAWLSGTLAREHAYANRLARLVEALHQLSGPTLP' A
#
# COMPACT_ATOMS: atom_id res chain seq x y z
N GLY A 1 3.39 -13.32 10.55
CA GLY A 1 2.48 -13.87 9.52
C GLY A 1 1.87 -12.77 8.68
N GLY A 2 0.63 -12.35 8.94
CA GLY A 2 -0.04 -11.26 8.19
C GLY A 2 0.28 -9.84 8.67
N HIS A 3 0.58 -9.66 9.96
CA HIS A 3 0.99 -8.36 10.52
C HIS A 3 2.31 -7.84 9.93
N ASP A 4 3.27 -8.74 9.68
CA ASP A 4 4.55 -8.41 9.05
C ASP A 4 4.38 -7.97 7.59
N ALA A 5 3.53 -8.66 6.83
CA ALA A 5 3.22 -8.31 5.44
C ALA A 5 2.58 -6.91 5.32
N ALA A 6 1.67 -6.57 6.25
CA ALA A 6 1.07 -5.25 6.32
C ALA A 6 2.10 -4.16 6.68
N ALA A 7 2.99 -4.44 7.63
CA ALA A 7 4.08 -3.54 8.00
C ALA A 7 5.07 -3.33 6.82
N ALA A 8 5.45 -4.40 6.14
CA ALA A 8 6.30 -4.37 4.95
C ALA A 8 5.66 -3.55 3.82
N THR A 9 4.36 -3.76 3.55
CA THR A 9 3.61 -2.99 2.55
C THR A 9 3.58 -1.50 2.87
N ARG A 10 3.37 -1.13 4.15
CA ARG A 10 3.44 0.26 4.60
C ARG A 10 4.84 0.87 4.46
N ALA A 11 5.87 0.11 4.81
CA ALA A 11 7.26 0.53 4.66
C ALA A 11 7.60 0.78 3.17
N LEU A 12 7.21 -0.14 2.29
CA LEU A 12 7.43 -0.03 0.84
C LEU A 12 6.74 1.19 0.24
N ARG A 13 5.47 1.44 0.60
CA ARG A 13 4.72 2.65 0.16
C ARG A 13 5.39 3.94 0.65
N ARG A 14 5.88 3.96 1.89
CA ARG A 14 6.59 5.13 2.43
C ARG A 14 7.90 5.37 1.68
N SER A 15 8.67 4.32 1.40
CA SER A 15 9.90 4.42 0.62
C SER A 15 9.63 4.91 -0.81
N ALA A 16 8.64 4.35 -1.51
CA ALA A 16 8.26 4.77 -2.87
C ALA A 16 7.85 6.25 -2.93
N ARG A 17 7.08 6.73 -1.95
CA ARG A 17 6.72 8.15 -1.83
C ARG A 17 7.92 9.06 -1.58
N ARG A 18 8.85 8.64 -0.71
CA ARG A 18 10.07 9.40 -0.44
C ARG A 18 10.95 9.50 -1.68
N ILE A 19 11.17 8.40 -2.39
CA ILE A 19 11.94 8.38 -3.64
C ILE A 19 11.27 9.29 -4.68
N SER A 20 9.95 9.18 -4.86
CA SER A 20 9.20 10.05 -5.78
C SER A 20 9.36 11.54 -5.43
N GLY A 21 9.33 11.88 -4.13
CA GLY A 21 9.57 13.23 -3.63
C GLY A 21 10.98 13.72 -3.94
N SER A 22 12.00 12.90 -3.68
CA SER A 22 13.39 13.25 -4.03
C SER A 22 13.57 13.48 -5.53
N LEU A 23 12.99 12.63 -6.38
CA LEU A 23 13.00 12.79 -7.83
C LEU A 23 12.30 14.09 -8.28
N HIS A 24 11.27 14.51 -7.56
CA HIS A 24 10.61 15.80 -7.81
C HIS A 24 11.52 16.97 -7.46
N THR A 25 12.09 16.96 -6.25
CA THR A 25 12.89 18.05 -5.71
C THR A 25 14.18 18.24 -6.50
N PHE A 26 14.85 17.14 -6.85
CA PHE A 26 16.13 17.17 -7.56
C PHE A 26 15.98 17.03 -9.08
N ARG A 27 14.77 17.19 -9.63
CA ARG A 27 14.47 17.01 -11.06
C ARG A 27 15.40 17.83 -11.97
N ALA A 28 15.77 19.04 -11.56
CA ALA A 28 16.65 19.91 -12.34
C ALA A 28 18.09 19.38 -12.48
N ALA A 29 18.51 18.46 -11.61
CA ALA A 29 19.84 17.84 -11.63
C ALA A 29 19.84 16.43 -12.25
N LEU A 30 18.69 15.97 -12.73
CA LEU A 30 18.47 14.62 -13.27
C LEU A 30 17.97 14.70 -14.71
N ASP A 31 18.05 13.58 -15.43
CA ASP A 31 17.34 13.47 -16.71
C ASP A 31 15.81 13.61 -16.47
N PRO A 32 15.14 14.61 -17.07
CA PRO A 32 13.73 14.88 -16.78
C PRO A 32 12.80 13.75 -17.19
N LEU A 33 13.07 13.09 -18.33
CA LEU A 33 12.24 12.03 -18.88
C LEU A 33 12.32 10.78 -18.01
N TRP A 34 13.53 10.40 -17.61
CA TRP A 34 13.78 9.30 -16.69
C TRP A 34 13.13 9.56 -15.32
N ALA A 35 13.30 10.76 -14.76
CA ALA A 35 12.71 11.10 -13.47
C ALA A 35 11.18 11.04 -13.50
N ASP A 36 10.57 11.53 -14.57
CA ASP A 36 9.11 11.51 -14.74
C ASP A 36 8.60 10.08 -14.96
N GLN A 37 9.29 9.25 -15.75
CA GLN A 37 8.94 7.84 -15.95
C GLN A 37 9.02 7.05 -14.64
N LEU A 38 10.13 7.17 -13.89
CA LEU A 38 10.30 6.47 -12.62
C LEU A 38 9.26 6.91 -11.57
N ARG A 39 8.89 8.20 -11.55
CA ARG A 39 7.81 8.72 -10.69
C ARG A 39 6.45 8.11 -11.05
N ALA A 40 6.14 7.90 -12.32
CA ALA A 40 4.91 7.25 -12.75
C ALA A 40 4.84 5.79 -12.27
N GLU A 41 5.94 5.04 -12.40
CA GLU A 41 6.04 3.65 -11.90
C GLU A 41 5.89 3.58 -10.38
N LEU A 42 6.53 4.49 -9.63
CA LEU A 42 6.41 4.54 -8.18
C LEU A 42 5.00 4.94 -7.72
N ALA A 43 4.31 5.80 -8.46
CA ALA A 43 2.92 6.15 -8.21
C ALA A 43 2.00 4.95 -8.46
N TRP A 44 2.19 4.24 -9.57
CA TRP A 44 1.47 2.99 -9.88
C TRP A 44 1.68 1.94 -8.80
N LEU A 45 2.93 1.65 -8.43
CA LEU A 45 3.28 0.69 -7.38
C LEU A 45 2.65 1.06 -6.03
N SER A 46 2.75 2.33 -5.63
CA SER A 46 2.16 2.82 -4.38
C SER A 46 0.63 2.68 -4.34
N GLY A 47 -0.03 2.85 -5.49
CA GLY A 47 -1.47 2.62 -5.66
C GLY A 47 -1.84 1.15 -5.58
N THR A 48 -1.07 0.27 -6.24
CA THR A 48 -1.28 -1.19 -6.19
C THR A 48 -1.11 -1.74 -4.77
N LEU A 49 -0.07 -1.34 -4.05
CA LEU A 49 0.16 -1.73 -2.66
C LEU A 49 -0.91 -1.19 -1.69
N ALA A 50 -1.53 -0.04 -2.01
CA ALA A 50 -2.64 0.47 -1.22
C ALA A 50 -3.89 -0.40 -1.37
N ARG A 51 -4.15 -0.93 -2.58
CA ARG A 51 -5.27 -1.83 -2.86
C ARG A 51 -5.11 -3.18 -2.18
N GLU A 52 -3.93 -3.79 -2.30
CA GLU A 52 -3.58 -5.06 -1.60
C GLU A 52 -3.88 -4.98 -0.10
N HIS A 53 -3.40 -3.92 0.57
CA HIS A 53 -3.67 -3.73 1.98
C HIS A 53 -5.16 -3.48 2.29
N ALA A 54 -5.86 -2.75 1.42
CA ALA A 54 -7.29 -2.51 1.59
C ALA A 54 -8.10 -3.81 1.49
N TYR A 55 -7.73 -4.72 0.57
CA TYR A 55 -8.36 -6.02 0.44
C TYR A 55 -8.06 -6.94 1.62
N ALA A 56 -6.81 -7.00 2.10
CA ALA A 56 -6.47 -7.79 3.28
C ALA A 56 -7.23 -7.31 4.54
N ASN A 57 -7.31 -5.98 4.76
CA ASN A 57 -8.08 -5.42 5.87
C ASN A 57 -9.59 -5.64 5.71
N ARG A 58 -10.12 -5.51 4.49
CA ARG A 58 -11.53 -5.77 4.20
C ARG A 58 -11.87 -7.24 4.48
N LEU A 59 -11.03 -8.17 4.01
CA LEU A 59 -11.18 -9.60 4.24
C LEU A 59 -11.16 -9.91 5.74
N ALA A 60 -10.17 -9.40 6.49
CA ALA A 60 -10.08 -9.62 7.94
C ALA A 60 -11.34 -9.14 8.67
N ARG A 61 -11.82 -7.91 8.35
CA ARG A 61 -13.05 -7.38 8.93
C ARG A 61 -14.29 -8.19 8.55
N LEU A 62 -14.38 -8.68 7.31
CA LEU A 62 -15.53 -9.49 6.85
C LEU A 62 -15.53 -10.87 7.51
N VAL A 63 -14.38 -11.52 7.63
CA VAL A 63 -14.25 -12.81 8.34
C VAL A 63 -14.58 -12.65 9.81
N GLU A 64 -14.11 -11.59 10.46
CA GLU A 64 -14.43 -11.32 11.86
C GLU A 64 -15.93 -11.04 12.05
N ALA A 65 -16.54 -10.22 11.19
CA ALA A 65 -17.99 -9.99 11.21
C ALA A 65 -18.78 -11.29 10.97
N LEU A 66 -18.32 -12.16 10.07
CA LEU A 66 -18.92 -13.45 9.82
C LEU A 66 -18.85 -14.36 11.06
N HIS A 67 -17.69 -14.44 11.71
CA HIS A 67 -17.53 -15.22 12.94
C HIS A 67 -18.44 -14.71 14.06
N GLN A 68 -18.62 -13.39 14.20
CA GLN A 68 -19.54 -12.81 15.18
C GLN A 68 -21.00 -13.14 14.88
N LEU A 69 -21.39 -13.14 13.60
CA LEU A 69 -22.75 -13.47 13.16
C LEU A 69 -23.06 -14.97 13.23
N SER A 70 -22.04 -15.83 13.10
CA SER A 70 -22.16 -17.29 13.24
C SER A 70 -21.89 -17.79 14.66
N GLY A 71 -21.46 -16.92 15.58
CA GLY A 71 -21.41 -17.18 17.01
C GLY A 71 -22.82 -17.38 17.59
N PRO A 72 -22.94 -17.96 18.80
CA PRO A 72 -24.13 -18.70 19.22
C PRO A 72 -25.40 -17.90 19.02
N THR A 73 -26.35 -18.46 18.26
CA THR A 73 -27.76 -18.09 18.35
C THR A 73 -28.11 -18.05 19.82
N LEU A 74 -28.41 -16.86 20.35
CA LEU A 74 -28.87 -16.69 21.72
C LEU A 74 -29.94 -17.76 22.01
N PRO A 75 -29.94 -18.39 23.20
CA PRO A 75 -30.95 -19.37 23.59
C PRO A 75 -32.36 -18.78 23.57
#